data_AF-A0A212KVH0-F1
#
_entry.id   AF-A0A212KVH0-F1
#
_cell.length_a   1.000
_cell.length_b   1.000
_cell.length_c   1.000
_cell.angle_alpha   90.00
_cell.angle_beta   90.00
_cell.angle_gamma   90.00
#
_symmetry.space_group_name_H-M   'P 1'
#
loop_
_entity.id
_entity.type
_entity.pdbx_description
1 polymer ?
#
loop_
_entity_poly.entity_id
_entity_poly.type
_entity_poly.pdbx_seq_one_letter_code
_entity_poly.pdbx_strand_id
1 'polypeptide(L)'
;MSFLIRPINYNDFDQFISVAHASGAGLTTLPKDPTMLEKKIHDSMRAFETPSETMVDHFLFILEDLETKSVVGTSGLVSHIGIEQPFYTLRMEREKHRSESVGIESDLRLLKPISIRNGPSEMCTLFLLPEFRKGKLGRLLSLSRFLFMAAFPERFDEEVIAEMRGVVSPDGYSPFYQHVGRHFFNMDFQT
;
A
#
# COMPACT_ATOMS: atom_id res chain seq x y z
N MET A 1 22.97 -15.71 -9.18
CA MET A 1 21.98 -14.64 -9.00
C MET A 1 22.15 -14.01 -7.63
N SER A 2 22.70 -12.80 -7.62
CA SER A 2 22.82 -11.98 -6.41
C SER A 2 21.80 -10.85 -6.48
N PHE A 3 21.02 -10.67 -5.41
CA PHE A 3 19.97 -9.66 -5.34
C PHE A 3 20.25 -8.70 -4.21
N LEU A 4 19.97 -7.41 -4.45
CA LEU A 4 20.18 -6.35 -3.46
C LEU A 4 18.88 -5.59 -3.24
N ILE A 5 18.52 -5.39 -1.97
CA ILE A 5 17.52 -4.40 -1.58
C ILE A 5 18.23 -3.10 -1.28
N ARG A 6 17.81 -2.02 -1.93
CA ARG A 6 18.34 -0.68 -1.68
C ARG A 6 17.25 0.39 -1.83
N PRO A 7 17.46 1.60 -1.27
CA PRO A 7 16.64 2.75 -1.61
C PRO A 7 16.55 2.95 -3.12
N ILE A 8 15.37 3.37 -3.58
CA ILE A 8 15.18 3.85 -4.95
C ILE A 8 15.95 5.16 -5.16
N ASN A 9 16.42 5.40 -6.38
CA ASN A 9 16.96 6.69 -6.80
C ASN A 9 16.42 7.08 -8.19
N TYR A 10 16.72 8.29 -8.65
CA TYR A 10 16.20 8.81 -9.91
C TYR A 10 16.59 7.98 -11.14
N ASN A 11 17.76 7.32 -11.14
CA ASN A 11 18.19 6.49 -12.27
C ASN A 11 17.37 5.20 -12.41
N ASP A 12 16.55 4.85 -11.41
CA ASP A 12 15.66 3.69 -11.45
C ASP A 12 14.32 4.01 -12.13
N PHE A 13 14.03 5.27 -12.46
CA PHE A 13 12.70 5.75 -12.86
C PHE A 13 12.06 4.93 -13.99
N ASP A 14 12.78 4.72 -15.09
CA ASP A 14 12.26 3.98 -16.25
C ASP A 14 11.91 2.52 -15.90
N GLN A 15 12.76 1.88 -15.10
CA GLN A 15 12.54 0.50 -14.67
C GLN A 15 11.42 0.42 -13.62
N PHE A 16 11.31 1.41 -12.75
CA PHE A 16 10.26 1.52 -11.74
C PHE A 16 8.88 1.72 -12.37
N ILE A 17 8.78 2.56 -13.41
CA ILE A 17 7.57 2.68 -14.24
C ILE A 17 7.18 1.32 -14.81
N SER A 18 8.14 0.60 -15.40
CA SER A 18 7.90 -0.73 -15.97
C SER A 18 7.35 -1.71 -14.93
N VAL A 19 7.91 -1.70 -13.72
CA VAL A 19 7.44 -2.50 -12.57
C VAL A 19 6.02 -2.07 -12.13
N ALA A 20 5.73 -0.77 -12.11
CA ALA A 20 4.41 -0.24 -11.77
C ALA A 20 3.33 -0.69 -12.77
N HIS A 21 3.61 -0.64 -14.07
CA HIS A 21 2.69 -1.14 -15.10
C HIS A 21 2.44 -2.65 -14.97
N ALA A 22 3.47 -3.43 -14.65
CA ALA A 22 3.35 -4.87 -14.44
C ALA A 22 2.52 -5.26 -13.20
N SER A 23 2.28 -4.33 -12.26
CA SER A 23 1.59 -4.63 -10.99
C SER A 23 0.10 -4.95 -11.10
N GLY A 24 -0.50 -4.67 -12.26
CA GLY A 24 -1.92 -4.89 -12.53
C GLY A 24 -2.81 -3.80 -11.94
N ALA A 25 -4.07 -4.11 -11.68
CA ALA A 25 -5.01 -3.18 -11.04
C ALA A 25 -5.03 -3.37 -9.51
N GLY A 26 -5.57 -2.37 -8.80
CA GLY A 26 -5.88 -2.47 -7.36
C GLY A 26 -4.71 -2.25 -6.40
N LEU A 27 -3.50 -1.93 -6.87
CA LEU A 27 -2.40 -1.46 -6.02
C LEU A 27 -2.25 0.07 -6.15
N THR A 28 -3.12 0.82 -5.47
CA THR A 28 -3.18 2.29 -5.57
C THR A 28 -1.93 2.99 -5.05
N THR A 29 -1.18 2.34 -4.15
CA THR A 29 0.08 2.86 -3.59
C THR A 29 1.23 2.85 -4.61
N LEU A 30 1.08 2.13 -5.72
CA LEU A 30 1.98 2.08 -6.88
C LEU A 30 1.22 2.51 -8.16
N PRO A 31 1.00 3.83 -8.35
CA PRO A 31 0.25 4.34 -9.49
C PRO A 31 0.98 4.09 -10.81
N LYS A 32 0.24 4.11 -11.92
CA LYS A 32 0.79 3.99 -13.28
C LYS A 32 1.02 5.34 -13.97
N ASP A 33 0.93 6.42 -13.19
CA ASP A 33 1.15 7.78 -13.67
C ASP A 33 2.62 8.17 -13.45
N PRO A 34 3.38 8.50 -14.51
CA PRO A 34 4.79 8.85 -14.40
C PRO A 34 5.06 10.04 -13.47
N THR A 35 4.18 11.05 -13.48
CA THR A 35 4.33 12.25 -12.63
C THR A 35 4.21 11.89 -11.15
N MET A 36 3.23 11.06 -10.79
CA MET A 36 3.08 10.56 -9.42
C MET A 36 4.25 9.67 -8.99
N LEU A 37 4.77 8.83 -9.89
CA LEU A 37 5.92 7.98 -9.61
C LEU A 37 7.19 8.81 -9.40
N GLU A 38 7.41 9.85 -10.21
CA GLU A 38 8.53 10.78 -10.05
C GLU A 38 8.48 11.48 -8.68
N LYS A 39 7.30 11.99 -8.30
CA LYS A 39 7.10 12.57 -6.96
C LYS A 39 7.44 11.57 -5.85
N LYS A 40 6.98 10.32 -5.98
CA LYS A 40 7.26 9.27 -4.99
C LYS A 40 8.76 8.96 -4.86
N ILE A 41 9.51 8.96 -5.97
CA ILE A 41 10.97 8.80 -5.93
C ILE A 41 11.61 9.98 -5.18
N HIS A 42 11.22 11.21 -5.52
CA HIS A 42 11.72 12.42 -4.87
C HIS A 42 11.44 12.43 -3.36
N ASP A 43 10.20 12.15 -2.95
CA ASP A 43 9.81 12.08 -1.54
C ASP A 43 10.61 10.99 -0.80
N SER A 44 10.86 9.86 -1.47
CA SER A 44 11.69 8.80 -0.91
C SER A 44 13.15 9.20 -0.73
N MET A 45 13.76 9.83 -1.74
CA MET A 45 15.15 10.29 -1.63
C MET A 45 15.28 11.30 -0.49
N ARG A 46 14.34 12.25 -0.39
CA ARG A 46 14.27 13.21 0.71
C ARG A 46 14.18 12.50 2.07
N ALA A 47 13.27 11.54 2.23
CA ALA A 47 13.07 10.83 3.49
C ALA A 47 14.31 10.04 3.95
N PHE A 48 15.09 9.48 3.01
CA PHE A 48 16.36 8.82 3.35
C PHE A 48 17.48 9.80 3.72
N GLU A 49 17.56 10.95 3.05
CA GLU A 49 18.62 11.95 3.27
C GLU A 49 18.36 12.86 4.47
N THR A 50 17.16 13.41 4.56
CA THR A 50 16.73 14.36 5.60
C THR A 50 15.34 13.97 6.09
N PRO A 51 15.25 13.01 7.02
CA PRO A 51 13.99 12.56 7.60
C PRO A 51 13.28 13.72 8.29
N SER A 52 11.95 13.75 8.22
CA SER A 52 11.15 14.83 8.78
C SER A 52 10.51 14.44 10.10
N GLU A 53 10.58 15.33 11.09
CA GLU A 53 9.81 15.21 12.33
C GLU A 53 8.36 15.69 12.18
N THR A 54 8.06 16.48 11.13
CA THR A 54 6.78 17.19 10.97
C THR A 54 6.00 16.81 9.72
N MET A 55 6.69 16.31 8.69
CA MET A 55 6.08 15.82 7.45
C MET A 55 6.04 14.31 7.43
N VAL A 56 5.15 13.75 6.60
CA VAL A 56 5.16 12.33 6.30
C VAL A 56 6.39 11.99 5.48
N ASP A 57 7.09 10.95 5.90
CA ASP A 57 8.18 10.35 5.16
C ASP A 57 7.66 9.12 4.43
N HIS A 58 7.97 9.06 3.14
CA HIS A 58 7.71 7.91 2.30
C HIS A 58 9.05 7.23 2.03
N PHE A 59 9.18 5.93 2.26
CA PHE A 59 10.40 5.19 1.93
C PHE A 59 10.07 4.18 0.84
N LEU A 60 10.79 4.22 -0.27
CA LEU A 60 10.70 3.26 -1.35
C LEU A 60 12.02 2.49 -1.49
N PHE A 61 11.87 1.18 -1.55
CA PHE A 61 12.95 0.24 -1.80
C PHE A 61 12.70 -0.45 -3.13
N ILE A 62 13.78 -0.80 -3.80
CA ILE A 62 13.76 -1.70 -4.96
C ILE A 62 14.49 -3.00 -4.63
N LEU A 63 14.15 -4.07 -5.33
CA LEU A 63 14.96 -5.28 -5.43
C LEU A 63 15.68 -5.24 -6.78
N GLU A 64 16.99 -5.13 -6.74
CA GLU A 64 17.86 -5.14 -7.93
C GLU A 64 18.44 -6.54 -8.16
N ASP A 65 18.34 -7.04 -9.39
CA ASP A 65 19.19 -8.14 -9.87
C ASP A 65 20.56 -7.57 -10.25
N LEU A 66 21.60 -7.95 -9.50
CA LEU A 66 22.93 -7.39 -9.68
C LEU A 66 23.65 -7.87 -10.95
N GLU A 67 23.20 -8.97 -11.56
CA GLU A 67 23.76 -9.51 -12.79
C GLU A 67 23.27 -8.72 -14.00
N THR A 68 21.97 -8.41 -14.05
CA THR A 68 21.35 -7.68 -15.17
C THR A 68 21.19 -6.19 -14.92
N LYS A 69 21.44 -5.72 -13.69
CA LYS A 69 21.15 -4.34 -13.23
C LYS A 69 19.68 -3.96 -13.38
N SER A 70 18.80 -4.95 -13.24
CA SER A 70 17.36 -4.77 -13.43
C SER A 70 16.61 -4.60 -12.11
N VAL A 71 15.64 -3.70 -12.08
CA VAL A 71 14.67 -3.59 -10.98
C VAL A 71 13.61 -4.66 -11.17
N VAL A 72 13.54 -5.61 -10.23
CA VAL A 72 12.66 -6.79 -10.34
C VAL A 72 11.49 -6.75 -9.37
N GLY A 73 11.50 -5.82 -8.42
CA GLY A 73 10.44 -5.63 -7.45
C GLY A 73 10.62 -4.34 -6.66
N THR A 74 9.59 -3.98 -5.90
CA THR A 74 9.57 -2.78 -5.05
C THR A 74 8.77 -3.04 -3.78
N SER A 75 9.05 -2.25 -2.75
CA SER A 75 8.30 -2.23 -1.50
C SER A 75 8.38 -0.83 -0.89
N GLY A 76 7.33 -0.42 -0.17
CA GLY A 76 7.26 0.90 0.45
C GLY A 76 6.92 0.86 1.93
N LEU A 77 7.23 1.97 2.59
CA LEU A 77 6.79 2.35 3.92
C LEU A 77 6.29 3.80 3.90
N VAL A 78 5.33 4.11 4.75
CA VAL A 78 4.89 5.47 5.07
C VAL A 78 4.99 5.65 6.59
N SER A 79 5.60 6.74 7.06
CA SER A 79 5.80 6.98 8.49
C SER A 79 4.47 7.10 9.23
N HIS A 80 3.50 7.85 8.69
CA HIS A 80 2.16 7.97 9.26
C HIS A 80 1.12 8.19 8.17
N ILE A 81 0.01 7.47 8.23
CA ILE A 81 -1.16 7.74 7.38
C ILE A 81 -2.01 8.86 7.99
N GLY A 82 -2.82 9.54 7.17
CA GLY A 82 -3.81 10.49 7.70
C GLY A 82 -3.26 11.89 8.04
N ILE A 83 -1.98 12.17 7.77
CA ILE A 83 -1.35 13.48 8.03
C ILE A 83 -1.58 14.46 6.88
N GLU A 84 -1.10 14.13 5.67
CA GLU A 84 -1.27 14.99 4.48
C GLU A 84 -2.73 15.08 4.05
N GLN A 85 -3.42 13.94 4.07
CA GLN A 85 -4.84 13.81 3.83
C GLN A 85 -5.41 12.71 4.73
N PRO A 86 -6.70 12.77 5.11
CA PRO A 86 -7.30 11.73 5.93
C PRO A 86 -7.25 10.37 5.23
N PHE A 87 -6.99 9.32 6.01
CA PHE A 87 -7.03 7.95 5.54
C PHE A 87 -8.44 7.39 5.73
N TYR A 88 -9.07 6.94 4.65
CA TYR A 88 -10.46 6.48 4.67
C TYR A 88 -10.54 4.96 4.62
N THR A 89 -11.34 4.36 5.49
CA THR A 89 -11.60 2.92 5.46
C THR A 89 -13.01 2.59 5.97
N LEU A 90 -13.42 1.33 5.84
CA LEU A 90 -14.70 0.83 6.33
C LEU A 90 -14.47 -0.08 7.53
N ARG A 91 -14.97 0.31 8.70
CA ARG A 91 -14.92 -0.49 9.92
C ARG A 91 -16.12 -1.42 9.99
N MET A 92 -15.88 -2.70 10.18
CA MET A 92 -16.94 -3.66 10.46
C MET A 92 -17.34 -3.59 11.94
N GLU A 93 -18.60 -3.29 12.20
CA GLU A 93 -19.17 -3.22 13.54
C GLU A 93 -20.31 -4.23 13.70
N ARG A 94 -20.60 -4.61 14.96
CA ARG A 94 -21.76 -5.44 15.29
C ARG A 94 -22.70 -4.65 16.20
N GLU A 95 -23.98 -4.66 15.85
CA GLU A 95 -25.04 -4.04 16.64
C GLU A 95 -26.14 -5.05 16.92
N LYS A 96 -26.52 -5.19 18.20
CA LYS A 96 -27.69 -5.94 18.59
C LYS A 96 -28.91 -5.03 18.56
N HIS A 97 -29.88 -5.38 17.73
CA HIS A 97 -31.15 -4.68 17.64
C HIS A 97 -32.26 -5.55 18.22
N ARG A 98 -33.03 -5.01 19.17
CA ARG A 98 -34.19 -5.68 19.75
C ARG A 98 -35.45 -4.90 19.42
N SER A 99 -36.38 -5.53 18.71
CA SER A 99 -37.72 -5.01 18.48
C SER A 99 -38.64 -5.57 19.56
N GLU A 100 -39.03 -4.72 20.53
CA GLU A 100 -39.93 -5.13 21.60
C GLU A 100 -41.34 -5.42 21.10
N SER A 101 -41.82 -4.67 20.10
CA SER A 101 -43.16 -4.83 19.53
C SER A 101 -43.37 -6.14 18.77
N VAL A 102 -42.30 -6.72 18.21
CA VAL A 102 -42.35 -7.99 17.45
C VAL A 102 -41.63 -9.12 18.19
N GLY A 103 -40.95 -8.83 19.30
CA GLY A 103 -40.21 -9.82 20.10
C GLY A 103 -38.98 -10.41 19.41
N ILE A 104 -38.43 -9.73 18.39
CA ILE A 104 -37.29 -10.22 17.60
C ILE A 104 -36.01 -9.53 18.06
N GLU A 105 -34.94 -10.31 18.22
CA GLU A 105 -33.57 -9.82 18.42
C GLU A 105 -32.71 -10.20 17.20
N SER A 106 -31.96 -9.24 16.66
CA SER A 106 -31.11 -9.39 15.50
C SER A 106 -29.69 -8.92 15.82
N ASP A 107 -28.68 -9.72 15.44
CA ASP A 107 -27.27 -9.32 15.44
C ASP A 107 -26.89 -8.86 14.03
N LEU A 108 -26.70 -7.55 13.86
CA LEU A 108 -26.42 -6.91 12.58
C LEU A 108 -24.93 -6.64 12.45
N ARG A 109 -24.35 -6.98 11.30
CA ARG A 109 -23.01 -6.54 10.90
C ARG A 109 -23.13 -5.33 9.99
N LEU A 110 -22.48 -4.24 10.36
CA LEU A 110 -22.51 -2.97 9.65
C LEU A 110 -21.11 -2.60 9.16
N LEU A 111 -21.04 -1.99 7.99
CA LEU A 111 -19.82 -1.33 7.50
C LEU A 111 -19.98 0.17 7.74
N LYS A 112 -19.17 0.74 8.63
CA LYS A 112 -19.17 2.18 8.92
C LYS A 112 -17.96 2.85 8.27
N PRO A 113 -18.17 3.86 7.41
CA PRO A 113 -17.08 4.70 6.94
C PRO A 113 -16.42 5.43 8.10
N ILE A 114 -15.10 5.33 8.17
CA ILE A 114 -14.29 6.07 9.13
C ILE A 114 -13.18 6.83 8.40
N SER A 115 -12.79 7.95 8.99
CA SER A 115 -11.69 8.78 8.54
C SER A 115 -10.67 8.87 9.66
N ILE A 116 -9.45 8.44 9.39
CA ILE A 116 -8.34 8.40 10.32
C ILE A 116 -7.45 9.62 10.03
N ARG A 117 -7.14 10.39 11.07
CA ARG A 117 -6.16 11.46 11.08
C ARG A 117 -5.08 11.11 12.09
N ASN A 118 -3.82 11.35 11.76
CA ASN A 118 -2.67 10.93 12.58
C ASN A 118 -2.71 9.44 12.90
N GLY A 119 -2.80 8.62 11.85
CA GLY A 119 -2.88 7.17 11.96
C GLY A 119 -1.50 6.49 12.04
N PRO A 120 -1.52 5.15 12.11
CA PRO A 120 -0.31 4.32 12.21
C PRO A 120 0.60 4.43 10.99
N SER A 121 1.80 3.86 11.10
CA SER A 121 2.66 3.62 9.93
C SER A 121 2.04 2.59 8.99
N GLU A 122 2.39 2.66 7.71
CA GLU A 122 1.87 1.74 6.69
C GLU A 122 2.99 1.04 5.91
N MET A 123 2.85 -0.27 5.75
CA MET A 123 3.58 -1.04 4.74
C MET A 123 2.80 -1.07 3.43
N CYS A 124 3.36 -0.44 2.40
CA CYS A 124 2.71 -0.28 1.10
C CYS A 124 3.57 -0.79 -0.06
N THR A 125 3.07 -0.66 -1.29
CA THR A 125 3.84 -0.80 -2.54
C THR A 125 4.60 -2.13 -2.68
N LEU A 126 4.16 -3.22 -2.04
CA LEU A 126 4.84 -4.51 -2.16
C LEU A 126 4.49 -5.19 -3.49
N PHE A 127 5.45 -5.24 -4.40
CA PHE A 127 5.28 -5.92 -5.67
C PHE A 127 6.59 -6.59 -6.15
N LEU A 128 6.44 -7.76 -6.76
CA LEU A 128 7.53 -8.52 -7.36
C LEU A 128 7.05 -9.06 -8.71
N LEU A 129 7.89 -8.89 -9.74
CA LEU A 129 7.62 -9.41 -11.07
C LEU A 129 7.37 -10.92 -11.03
N PRO A 130 6.37 -11.45 -11.76
CA PRO A 130 5.96 -12.85 -11.67
C PRO A 130 7.10 -13.87 -11.80
N GLU A 131 8.03 -13.64 -12.73
CA GLU A 131 9.16 -14.50 -13.02
C GLU A 131 10.20 -14.56 -11.89
N PHE A 132 10.19 -13.57 -10.99
CA PHE A 132 11.02 -13.49 -9.77
C PHE A 132 10.29 -13.95 -8.50
N ARG A 133 9.02 -14.39 -8.59
CA ARG A 133 8.26 -14.99 -7.46
C ARG A 133 8.71 -16.43 -7.19
N LYS A 134 10.01 -16.61 -7.00
CA LYS A 134 10.69 -17.88 -6.77
C LYS A 134 11.54 -17.78 -5.51
N GLY A 135 11.73 -18.91 -4.84
CA GLY A 135 12.56 -18.97 -3.64
C GLY A 135 12.08 -18.01 -2.54
N LYS A 136 13.00 -17.19 -2.01
CA LYS A 136 12.76 -16.33 -0.84
C LYS A 136 12.73 -14.83 -1.17
N LEU A 137 12.74 -14.42 -2.44
CA LEU A 137 12.83 -13.01 -2.83
C LEU A 137 11.65 -12.17 -2.36
N GLY A 138 10.42 -12.67 -2.50
CA GLY A 138 9.24 -11.97 -1.99
C GLY A 138 9.25 -11.83 -0.45
N ARG A 139 9.77 -12.84 0.24
CA ARG A 139 9.95 -12.79 1.71
C ARG A 139 11.03 -11.80 2.10
N LEU A 140 12.17 -11.78 1.38
CA LEU A 140 13.25 -10.83 1.60
C LEU A 140 12.74 -9.40 1.41
N LEU A 141 12.04 -9.13 0.30
CA LEU A 141 11.45 -7.83 -0.03
C LEU A 141 10.39 -7.37 0.97
N SER A 142 9.58 -8.29 1.48
CA SER A 142 8.60 -7.95 2.52
C SER A 142 9.26 -7.70 3.87
N LEU A 143 10.20 -8.55 4.29
CA LEU A 143 10.77 -8.53 5.64
C LEU A 143 11.85 -7.46 5.84
N SER A 144 12.51 -7.01 4.77
CA SER A 144 13.47 -5.90 4.84
C SER A 144 12.86 -4.62 5.42
N ARG A 145 11.57 -4.37 5.16
CA ARG A 145 10.83 -3.23 5.72
C ARG A 145 10.79 -3.25 7.24
N PHE A 146 10.56 -4.43 7.85
CA PHE A 146 10.60 -4.56 9.30
C PHE A 146 12.02 -4.34 9.85
N LEU A 147 13.05 -4.81 9.13
CA LEU A 147 14.43 -4.54 9.53
C LEU A 147 14.75 -3.04 9.48
N PHE A 148 14.23 -2.32 8.48
CA PHE A 148 14.39 -0.87 8.40
C PHE A 148 13.66 -0.16 9.54
N MET A 149 12.40 -0.51 9.82
CA MET A 149 11.66 0.04 10.96
C MET A 149 12.35 -0.26 12.30
N ALA A 150 12.90 -1.46 12.47
CA ALA A 150 13.63 -1.83 13.68
C ALA A 150 14.98 -1.09 13.84
N ALA A 151 15.61 -0.69 12.73
CA ALA A 151 16.85 0.09 12.75
C ALA A 151 16.62 1.58 13.00
N PHE A 152 15.41 2.08 12.70
CA PHE A 152 15.03 3.49 12.84
C PHE A 152 13.64 3.62 13.49
N PRO A 153 13.43 3.05 14.69
CA PRO A 153 12.11 2.97 15.32
C PRO A 153 11.50 4.36 15.60
N GLU A 154 12.33 5.38 15.79
CA GLU A 154 11.91 6.77 16.03
C GLU A 154 11.14 7.41 14.86
N ARG A 155 11.18 6.79 13.67
CA ARG A 155 10.55 7.31 12.45
C ARG A 155 9.17 6.72 12.18
N PHE A 156 8.73 5.77 12.98
CA PHE A 156 7.51 4.99 12.77
C PHE A 156 6.67 4.97 14.03
N ASP A 157 5.37 4.75 13.84
CA ASP A 157 4.42 4.53 14.91
C ASP A 157 4.63 3.13 15.53
N GLU A 158 4.17 2.95 16.78
CA GLU A 158 4.18 1.65 17.43
C GLU A 158 3.24 0.65 16.72
N GLU A 159 2.16 1.14 16.11
CA GLU A 159 1.26 0.36 15.28
C GLU A 159 1.63 0.48 13.80
N VAL A 160 1.69 -0.66 13.12
CA VAL A 160 1.95 -0.73 11.67
C VAL A 160 0.84 -1.51 11.00
N ILE A 161 0.23 -0.92 9.96
CA ILE A 161 -0.81 -1.57 9.17
C ILE A 161 -0.32 -1.91 7.76
N ALA A 162 -1.08 -2.75 7.07
CA ALA A 162 -0.93 -3.01 5.64
C ALA A 162 -2.29 -3.27 5.01
N GLU A 163 -2.64 -2.50 3.97
CA GLU A 163 -3.86 -2.76 3.20
C GLU A 163 -3.62 -3.83 2.13
N MET A 164 -4.27 -4.97 2.32
CA MET A 164 -4.21 -6.07 1.36
C MET A 164 -5.16 -5.79 0.19
N ARG A 165 -4.70 -6.10 -1.02
CA ARG A 165 -5.55 -5.97 -2.21
C ARG A 165 -6.83 -6.77 -2.06
N GLY A 166 -7.95 -6.11 -2.33
CA GLY A 166 -9.25 -6.76 -2.45
C GLY A 166 -9.31 -7.72 -3.63
N VAL A 167 -10.35 -8.55 -3.66
CA VAL A 167 -10.59 -9.49 -4.77
C VAL A 167 -11.00 -8.70 -6.01
N VAL A 168 -10.25 -8.90 -7.09
CA VAL A 168 -10.54 -8.37 -8.42
C VAL A 168 -10.31 -9.49 -9.41
N SER A 169 -11.30 -9.77 -10.26
CA SER A 169 -11.18 -10.77 -11.30
C SER A 169 -10.24 -10.30 -12.43
N PRO A 170 -9.77 -11.22 -13.30
CA PRO A 170 -8.93 -10.86 -14.44
C PRO A 170 -9.55 -9.84 -15.41
N ASP A 171 -10.88 -9.83 -15.54
CA ASP A 171 -11.67 -8.87 -16.33
C ASP A 171 -11.94 -7.55 -15.59
N GLY A 172 -11.40 -7.37 -14.38
CA GLY A 172 -11.48 -6.10 -13.64
C GLY A 172 -12.68 -5.97 -12.72
N TYR A 173 -13.49 -7.02 -12.55
CA TYR A 173 -14.65 -7.02 -11.69
C TYR A 173 -14.24 -7.15 -10.21
N SER A 174 -14.58 -6.13 -9.42
CA SER A 174 -14.49 -6.17 -7.96
C SER A 174 -15.88 -6.40 -7.37
N PRO A 175 -16.16 -7.59 -6.76
CA PRO A 175 -17.46 -7.87 -6.16
C PRO A 175 -17.83 -6.83 -5.10
N PHE A 176 -16.86 -6.41 -4.28
CA PHE A 176 -17.10 -5.43 -3.23
C PHE A 176 -17.46 -4.05 -3.81
N TYR A 177 -16.71 -3.59 -4.82
CA TYR A 177 -17.00 -2.31 -5.46
C TYR A 177 -18.38 -2.29 -6.11
N GLN A 178 -18.77 -3.40 -6.77
CA GLN A 178 -20.07 -3.45 -7.46
C GLN A 178 -21.27 -3.39 -6.52
N HIS A 179 -21.17 -3.96 -5.32
CA HIS A 179 -22.28 -4.00 -4.37
C HIS A 179 -22.24 -2.84 -3.36
N VAL A 180 -21.16 -2.06 -3.34
CA VAL A 180 -21.00 -0.94 -2.40
C VAL A 180 -20.58 0.32 -3.15
N GLY A 181 -19.33 0.38 -3.62
CA GLY A 181 -18.72 1.59 -4.19
C GLY A 181 -19.48 2.20 -5.37
N ARG A 182 -19.89 1.40 -6.36
CA ARG A 182 -20.55 1.89 -7.58
C ARG A 182 -21.82 2.68 -7.33
N HIS A 183 -22.51 2.44 -6.21
CA HIS A 183 -23.73 3.17 -5.86
C HIS A 183 -23.45 4.61 -5.41
N PHE A 184 -22.21 4.93 -5.06
CA PHE A 184 -21.79 6.26 -4.59
C PHE A 184 -20.87 6.98 -5.59
N PHE A 185 -20.20 6.23 -6.48
CA PHE A 185 -19.26 6.78 -7.45
C PHE A 185 -19.70 6.45 -8.87
N ASN A 186 -19.78 7.46 -9.73
CA ASN A 186 -20.16 7.30 -11.15
C ASN A 186 -18.95 6.94 -12.02
N MET A 187 -18.21 5.90 -11.64
CA MET A 187 -17.04 5.39 -12.35
C MET A 187 -16.97 3.86 -12.24
N ASP A 188 -16.15 3.22 -13.06
CA ASP A 188 -15.85 1.80 -12.91
C ASP A 188 -14.65 1.59 -11.97
N PHE A 189 -14.50 0.39 -11.41
CA PHE A 189 -13.41 0.08 -10.48
C PHE A 189 -12.00 0.28 -11.09
N GLN A 190 -11.88 0.17 -12.40
CA GLN A 190 -10.61 0.31 -13.13
C GLN A 190 -10.32 1.72 -13.64
N THR A 191 -11.29 2.63 -13.53
CA THR A 191 -11.11 4.04 -13.92
C THR A 191 -10.15 4.72 -12.95
#